data_AF-A0A359FWN9-F1
#
_entry.id   AF-A0A359FWN9-F1
#
_cell.length_a   1.000
_cell.length_b   1.000
_cell.length_c   1.000
_cell.angle_alpha   90.00
_cell.angle_beta   90.00
_cell.angle_gamma   90.00
#
_symmetry.space_group_name_H-M   'P 1'
#
loop_
_entity.id
_entity.type
_entity.pdbx_description
1 polymer ?
#
loop_
_entity_poly.entity_id
_entity_poly.type
_entity_poly.pdbx_seq_one_letter_code
_entity_poly.pdbx_strand_id
1 'polypeptide(L)'
;GGASLDLLCFDDYWLAYNVAQFTLPVISGIGHERDVSVVDMVAHTSAKTPTAVAEFIISGAARVLEQLGSYGRSLTQIARARLSVHQGKVERYSYQLHSVSNKLLTGSRHYLINVATRLPGFFNLYLQKQGHLLRQQSWRS
;
A
#
# COMPACT_ATOMS: atom_id res chain seq x y z
N GLY A 1 49.29 5.40 9.53
CA GLY A 1 50.14 6.54 9.18
C GLY A 1 51.24 6.65 10.23
N GLY A 2 52.48 6.53 9.79
CA GLY A 2 53.67 6.40 10.64
C GLY A 2 54.89 6.14 9.75
N ALA A 3 56.09 6.01 10.32
CA ALA A 3 57.24 5.58 9.54
C ALA A 3 57.04 4.13 9.08
N SER A 4 57.64 3.71 7.96
CA SER A 4 57.51 2.33 7.46
C SER A 4 57.89 1.29 8.51
N LEU A 5 58.83 1.60 9.41
CA LEU A 5 59.22 0.71 10.50
C LEU A 5 58.10 0.49 11.54
N ASP A 6 57.29 1.52 11.81
CA ASP A 6 56.18 1.45 12.77
C ASP A 6 55.01 0.61 12.24
N LEU A 7 55.00 0.36 10.93
CA LEU A 7 53.90 -0.26 10.21
C LEU A 7 54.25 -1.68 9.70
N LEU A 8 55.48 -2.16 9.93
CA LEU A 8 55.90 -3.54 9.65
C LEU A 8 55.04 -4.59 10.38
N CYS A 9 54.43 -4.23 11.51
CA CYS A 9 53.52 -5.11 12.23
C CYS A 9 52.25 -5.46 11.42
N PHE A 10 51.95 -4.71 10.36
CA PHE A 10 50.85 -4.98 9.44
C PHE A 10 51.24 -5.90 8.27
N ASP A 11 52.49 -6.33 8.18
CA ASP A 11 52.96 -7.36 7.24
C ASP A 11 53.08 -8.76 7.88
N ASP A 12 52.49 -8.94 9.06
CA ASP A 12 52.49 -10.23 9.75
C ASP A 12 51.50 -11.24 9.11
N TYR A 13 51.98 -12.46 8.89
CA TYR A 13 51.18 -13.54 8.28
C TYR A 13 49.95 -13.90 9.11
N TRP A 14 50.09 -14.03 10.43
CA TRP A 14 48.99 -14.43 11.30
C TRP A 14 47.94 -13.34 11.39
N LEU A 15 48.36 -12.07 11.43
CA LEU A 15 47.44 -10.94 11.34
C LEU A 15 46.62 -10.98 10.03
N ALA A 16 47.29 -11.13 8.89
CA ALA A 16 46.62 -11.20 7.59
C ALA A 16 45.69 -12.43 7.48
N TYR A 17 46.12 -13.58 7.99
CA TYR A 17 45.30 -14.80 8.04
C TYR A 17 43.99 -14.57 8.82
N ASN A 18 44.09 -13.96 10.00
CA ASN A 18 42.91 -13.68 10.84
C ASN A 18 41.98 -12.64 10.18
N VAL A 19 42.54 -11.61 9.54
CA VAL A 19 41.76 -10.62 8.79
C VAL A 19 41.00 -11.28 7.62
N ALA A 20 41.67 -12.15 6.86
CA ALA A 20 41.08 -12.84 5.72
C ALA A 20 39.95 -13.81 6.11
N GLN A 21 40.05 -14.45 7.28
CA GLN A 21 39.04 -15.38 7.79
C GLN A 21 37.92 -14.69 8.58
N PHE A 22 38.00 -13.36 8.78
CA PHE A 22 37.03 -12.65 9.60
C PHE A 22 35.65 -12.59 8.93
N THR A 23 34.60 -12.85 9.70
CA THR A 23 33.22 -12.94 9.16
C THR A 23 32.65 -11.59 8.74
N LEU A 24 33.14 -10.50 9.35
CA LEU A 24 32.74 -9.15 8.98
C LEU A 24 33.78 -8.52 8.04
N PRO A 25 33.37 -7.64 7.12
CA PRO A 25 34.29 -6.97 6.23
C PRO A 25 35.24 -6.08 7.04
N VAL A 26 36.53 -6.40 6.99
CA VAL A 26 37.58 -5.58 7.60
C VAL A 26 37.98 -4.47 6.63
N ILE A 27 38.03 -3.24 7.12
CA ILE A 27 38.47 -2.08 6.34
C ILE A 27 39.81 -1.60 6.91
N SER A 28 40.83 -1.49 6.06
CA SER A 28 42.14 -1.00 6.45
C SER A 28 42.34 0.46 6.03
N GLY A 29 42.97 1.23 6.92
CA GLY A 29 43.34 2.63 6.70
C GLY A 29 44.78 2.89 7.11
N ILE A 30 45.66 1.89 6.92
CA ILE A 30 47.03 1.89 7.45
C ILE A 30 47.82 3.02 6.79
N GLY A 31 47.88 3.00 5.46
CA GLY A 31 48.46 4.07 4.67
C GLY A 31 49.97 4.16 4.74
N HIS A 32 50.63 3.82 3.62
CA HIS A 32 51.99 4.25 3.30
C HIS A 32 51.97 5.01 1.98
N GLU A 33 52.88 5.97 1.80
CA GLU A 33 53.01 6.69 0.52
C GLU A 33 53.59 5.81 -0.61
N ARG A 34 54.27 4.70 -0.28
CA ARG A 34 55.03 3.90 -1.27
C ARG A 34 54.64 2.43 -1.34
N ASP A 35 54.24 1.80 -0.24
CA ASP A 35 54.07 0.33 -0.17
C ASP A 35 52.66 -0.09 0.30
N VAL A 36 52.15 -1.20 -0.23
CA VAL A 36 50.88 -1.82 0.20
C VAL A 36 51.22 -2.91 1.21
N SER A 37 50.60 -2.89 2.39
CA SER A 37 50.83 -3.93 3.41
C SER A 37 50.11 -5.23 3.08
N VAL A 38 50.58 -6.36 3.62
CA VAL A 38 49.89 -7.66 3.46
C VAL A 38 48.46 -7.58 3.98
N VAL A 39 48.22 -6.88 5.10
CA VAL A 39 46.87 -6.64 5.63
C VAL A 39 46.00 -5.85 4.66
N ASP A 40 46.53 -4.84 3.97
CA ASP A 40 45.78 -4.09 2.95
C ASP A 40 45.36 -4.97 1.78
N MET A 41 46.13 -6.01 1.45
CA MET A 41 45.81 -6.93 0.36
C MET A 41 44.69 -7.91 0.70
N VAL A 42 44.54 -8.27 1.97
CA VAL A 42 43.52 -9.23 2.43
C VAL A 42 42.28 -8.55 3.02
N ALA A 43 42.35 -7.26 3.34
CA ALA A 43 41.21 -6.49 3.80
C ALA A 43 40.12 -6.40 2.72
N HIS A 44 38.86 -6.29 3.13
CA HIS A 44 37.74 -6.10 2.20
C HIS A 44 37.83 -4.77 1.45
N THR A 45 38.31 -3.72 2.12
CA THR A 45 38.51 -2.41 1.54
C THR A 45 39.74 -1.78 2.18
N SER A 46 40.65 -1.24 1.37
CA SER A 46 41.82 -0.51 1.85
C SER A 46 41.74 0.94 1.39
N ALA A 47 42.07 1.86 2.28
CA ALA A 47 42.24 3.28 1.97
C ALA A 47 43.60 3.78 2.45
N LYS A 48 44.11 4.81 1.76
CA LYS A 48 45.44 5.38 2.04
C LYS A 48 45.57 6.07 3.40
N THR A 49 44.46 6.43 4.05
CA THR A 49 44.50 7.10 5.35
C THR A 49 43.33 6.66 6.22
N PRO A 50 43.46 6.73 7.56
CA PRO A 50 42.33 6.50 8.46
C PRO A 50 41.16 7.45 8.19
N THR A 51 41.44 8.70 7.80
CA THR A 51 40.42 9.68 7.45
C THR A 51 39.62 9.27 6.21
N ALA A 52 40.26 8.70 5.19
CA ALA A 52 39.58 8.19 4.01
C ALA A 52 38.69 6.97 4.33
N VAL A 53 39.11 6.12 5.27
CA VAL A 53 38.25 5.05 5.81
C VAL A 53 37.02 5.63 6.50
N ALA A 54 37.21 6.65 7.34
CA ALA A 54 36.09 7.30 8.03
C ALA A 54 35.11 7.92 7.04
N GLU A 55 35.60 8.62 6.00
CA GLU A 55 34.77 9.19 4.95
C GLU A 55 34.01 8.12 4.15
N PHE A 56 34.65 7.00 3.83
CA PHE A 56 33.99 5.85 3.20
C PHE A 56 32.84 5.30 4.06
N ILE A 57 33.06 5.15 5.37
CA ILE A 57 32.02 4.66 6.30
C ILE A 57 30.87 5.66 6.39
N ILE A 58 31.18 6.95 6.56
CA ILE A 58 30.17 8.02 6.69
C ILE A 58 29.32 8.13 5.43
N SER A 59 29.95 8.12 4.25
CA SER A 59 29.24 8.18 2.97
C SER A 59 28.37 6.94 2.73
N GLY A 60 28.86 5.75 3.12
CA GLY A 60 28.08 4.52 3.10
C GLY A 60 26.85 4.60 3.99
N ALA A 61 27.01 5.04 5.24
CA ALA A 61 25.91 5.22 6.19
C ALA A 61 24.88 6.25 5.70
N ALA A 62 25.33 7.38 5.16
CA ALA A 62 24.47 8.40 4.59
C ALA A 62 23.62 7.86 3.43
N ARG A 63 24.23 7.08 2.52
CA ARG A 63 23.53 6.43 1.40
C ARG A 63 22.45 5.47 1.89
N VAL A 64 22.76 4.64 2.88
CA VAL A 64 21.79 3.68 3.45
C VAL A 64 20.62 4.42 4.10
N LEU A 65 20.89 5.50 4.86
CA LEU A 65 19.84 6.32 5.46
C LEU A 65 18.94 6.98 4.40
N GLU A 66 19.53 7.48 3.32
CA GLU A 66 18.78 8.05 2.20
C GLU A 66 17.87 7.01 1.53
N GLN A 67 18.40 5.80 1.30
CA GLN A 67 17.65 4.67 0.73
C GLN A 67 16.49 4.29 1.65
N LEU A 68 16.72 4.10 2.94
CA LEU A 68 15.67 3.81 3.92
C LEU A 68 14.59 4.90 3.93
N GLY A 69 14.99 6.17 3.88
CA GLY A 69 14.06 7.29 3.77
C GLY A 69 13.22 7.23 2.50
N SER A 70 13.82 6.87 1.36
CA SER A 70 13.10 6.72 0.08
C SER A 70 12.11 5.55 0.09
N TYR A 71 12.49 4.41 0.69
CA TYR A 71 11.59 3.28 0.87
C TYR A 71 10.41 3.63 1.77
N GLY A 72 10.64 4.34 2.88
CA GLY A 72 9.58 4.82 3.77
C GLY A 72 8.58 5.74 3.07
N ARG A 73 9.08 6.66 2.23
CA ARG A 73 8.22 7.54 1.40
C ARG A 73 7.40 6.73 0.39
N SER A 74 8.03 5.79 -0.32
CA SER A 74 7.36 4.94 -1.30
C SER A 74 6.26 4.09 -0.66
N LEU A 75 6.54 3.43 0.47
CA LEU A 75 5.56 2.66 1.23
C LEU A 75 4.36 3.51 1.64
N THR A 76 4.61 4.72 2.16
CA THR A 76 3.56 5.66 2.57
C THR A 76 2.69 6.06 1.38
N GLN A 77 3.29 6.34 0.22
CA GLN A 77 2.57 6.71 -0.99
C GLN A 77 1.68 5.56 -1.49
N ILE A 78 2.20 4.33 -1.53
CA ILE A 78 1.45 3.15 -1.94
C ILE A 78 0.29 2.88 -0.97
N ALA A 79 0.54 2.98 0.34
CA ALA A 79 -0.49 2.80 1.36
C ALA A 79 -1.62 3.82 1.22
N ARG A 80 -1.29 5.11 1.04
CA ARG A 80 -2.27 6.18 0.82
C ARG A 80 -3.08 5.97 -0.45
N ALA A 81 -2.42 5.61 -1.55
CA ALA A 81 -3.10 5.34 -2.81
C ALA A 81 -4.10 4.18 -2.68
N ARG A 82 -3.72 3.09 -2.02
CA ARG A 82 -4.63 1.97 -1.75
C ARG A 82 -5.80 2.40 -0.87
N LEU A 83 -5.54 3.14 0.21
CA LEU A 83 -6.59 3.60 1.11
C LEU A 83 -7.62 4.48 0.38
N SER A 84 -7.16 5.40 -0.46
CA SER A 84 -8.02 6.27 -1.29
C SER A 84 -8.91 5.45 -2.24
N VAL A 85 -8.35 4.43 -2.90
CA VAL A 85 -9.13 3.53 -3.77
C VAL A 85 -10.21 2.79 -2.98
N HIS A 86 -9.89 2.30 -1.77
CA HIS A 86 -10.86 1.61 -0.93
C HIS A 86 -11.95 2.54 -0.39
N GLN A 87 -11.60 3.77 -0.01
CA GLN A 87 -12.56 4.79 0.39
C GLN A 87 -13.55 5.10 -0.75
N GLY A 88 -13.04 5.30 -1.97
CA GLY A 88 -13.90 5.53 -3.14
C GLY A 88 -14.82 4.34 -3.46
N LYS A 89 -14.38 3.11 -3.21
CA LYS A 89 -15.24 1.91 -3.36
C LYS A 89 -16.39 1.90 -2.35
N VAL A 90 -16.10 2.19 -1.08
CA VAL A 90 -17.12 2.24 -0.02
C VAL A 90 -18.16 3.30 -0.34
N GLU A 91 -17.72 4.49 -0.75
CA GLU A 91 -18.60 5.59 -1.14
C GLU A 91 -19.47 5.22 -2.34
N ARG A 92 -18.88 4.59 -3.37
CA ARG A 92 -19.62 4.09 -4.54
C ARG A 92 -20.68 3.06 -4.16
N TYR A 93 -20.36 2.09 -3.30
CA TYR A 93 -21.34 1.10 -2.85
C TYR A 93 -22.46 1.73 -2.04
N SER A 94 -22.15 2.70 -1.18
CA SER A 94 -23.15 3.48 -0.44
C SER A 94 -24.11 4.21 -1.40
N TYR A 95 -23.58 4.93 -2.39
CA TYR A 95 -24.40 5.61 -3.40
C TYR A 95 -25.27 4.64 -4.21
N GLN A 96 -24.72 3.49 -4.60
CA GLN A 96 -25.47 2.47 -5.33
C GLN A 96 -26.62 1.93 -4.49
N LEU A 97 -26.39 1.57 -3.22
CA LEU A 97 -27.42 1.10 -2.31
C LEU A 97 -28.53 2.15 -2.12
N HIS A 98 -28.17 3.41 -1.87
CA HIS A 98 -29.15 4.49 -1.74
C HIS A 98 -29.98 4.68 -3.01
N SER A 99 -29.34 4.66 -4.18
CA SER A 99 -30.03 4.85 -5.46
C SER A 99 -30.99 3.70 -5.78
N VAL A 100 -30.60 2.46 -5.50
CA VAL A 100 -31.43 1.28 -5.74
C VAL A 100 -32.59 1.24 -4.76
N SER A 101 -32.34 1.52 -3.47
CA SER A 101 -33.39 1.59 -2.45
C SER A 101 -34.44 2.63 -2.83
N ASN A 102 -34.03 3.86 -3.20
CA ASN A 102 -34.95 4.91 -3.61
C ASN A 102 -35.76 4.53 -4.86
N LYS A 103 -35.14 3.88 -5.85
CA LYS A 103 -35.85 3.39 -7.06
C LYS A 103 -36.90 2.34 -6.70
N LEU A 104 -36.56 1.36 -5.86
CA LEU A 104 -37.48 0.32 -5.42
C LEU A 104 -38.65 0.91 -4.63
N LEU A 105 -38.37 1.77 -3.64
CA LEU A 105 -39.40 2.42 -2.84
C LEU A 105 -40.36 3.27 -3.69
N THR A 106 -39.80 4.03 -4.64
CA THR A 106 -40.61 4.85 -5.56
C THR A 106 -41.46 3.98 -6.49
N GLY A 107 -40.91 2.86 -6.98
CA GLY A 107 -41.64 1.89 -7.80
C GLY A 107 -42.77 1.22 -7.04
N SER A 108 -42.52 0.72 -5.83
CA SER A 108 -43.53 0.13 -4.95
C SER A 108 -44.63 1.15 -4.60
N ARG A 109 -44.25 2.40 -4.32
CA ARG A 109 -45.21 3.48 -4.05
C ARG A 109 -46.09 3.75 -5.27
N HIS A 110 -45.53 3.87 -6.47
CA HIS A 110 -46.32 4.04 -7.69
C HIS A 110 -47.25 2.86 -7.97
N TYR A 111 -46.80 1.63 -7.71
CA TYR A 111 -47.63 0.44 -7.85
C TYR A 111 -48.83 0.49 -6.90
N LEU A 112 -48.61 0.78 -5.62
CA LEU A 112 -49.70 0.89 -4.63
C LEU A 112 -50.68 2.00 -5.01
N ILE A 113 -50.20 3.16 -5.46
CA ILE A 113 -51.05 4.26 -5.94
C ILE A 113 -51.89 3.82 -7.15
N ASN A 114 -51.29 3.11 -8.11
CA ASN A 114 -52.00 2.61 -9.29
C ASN A 114 -53.08 1.58 -8.93
N VAL A 115 -52.81 0.68 -7.98
CA VAL A 115 -53.82 -0.28 -7.49
C VAL A 115 -54.93 0.46 -6.75
N ALA A 116 -54.58 1.39 -5.86
CA ALA A 116 -55.53 2.17 -5.07
C ALA A 116 -56.44 3.04 -5.94
N THR A 117 -55.93 3.63 -7.02
CA THR A 117 -56.73 4.47 -7.95
C THR A 117 -57.66 3.65 -8.85
N ARG A 118 -57.31 2.40 -9.17
CA ARG A 118 -58.17 1.52 -9.99
C ARG A 118 -59.28 0.82 -9.20
N LEU A 119 -59.05 0.56 -7.92
CA LEU A 119 -59.97 -0.14 -7.03
C LEU A 119 -61.41 0.45 -7.02
N PRO A 120 -61.61 1.77 -6.87
CA PRO A 120 -62.95 2.36 -6.85
C PRO A 120 -63.71 2.19 -8.17
N GLY A 121 -63.01 2.28 -9.31
CA GLY A 121 -63.61 2.10 -10.64
C GLY A 121 -64.11 0.66 -10.85
N PHE A 122 -63.31 -0.33 -10.45
CA PHE A 122 -63.74 -1.74 -10.45
C PHE A 122 -64.92 -1.98 -9.52
N PHE A 123 -64.92 -1.37 -8.34
CA PHE A 123 -66.01 -1.51 -7.38
C PHE A 123 -67.32 -0.92 -7.90
N ASN A 124 -67.28 0.26 -8.51
CA ASN A 124 -68.44 0.89 -9.14
C ASN A 124 -68.97 0.07 -10.32
N LEU A 125 -68.10 -0.43 -11.20
CA LEU A 125 -68.49 -1.31 -12.30
C LEU A 125 -69.13 -2.62 -11.80
N TYR A 126 -68.60 -3.20 -10.72
CA TYR A 126 -69.15 -4.40 -10.10
C TYR A 126 -70.55 -4.14 -9.52
N LEU A 127 -70.73 -3.05 -8.77
CA LEU A 127 -72.03 -2.65 -8.21
C LEU A 127 -73.06 -2.35 -9.30
N GLN A 128 -72.64 -1.69 -10.39
CA GLN A 128 -73.52 -1.37 -11.50
C GLN A 128 -73.99 -2.63 -12.25
N LYS A 129 -73.09 -3.61 -12.42
CA LYS A 129 -73.43 -4.92 -13.00
C LYS A 129 -74.41 -5.71 -12.13
N GLN A 130 -74.19 -5.74 -10.81
CA GLN A 130 -75.11 -6.36 -9.86
C GLN A 130 -76.49 -5.68 -9.87
N GLY A 131 -76.54 -4.34 -9.89
CA GLY A 131 -77.79 -3.58 -9.97
C GLY A 131 -78.56 -3.77 -11.28
N HIS A 132 -77.88 -4.07 -12.39
CA HIS A 132 -78.53 -4.45 -13.65
C HIS A 132 -79.12 -5.87 -13.60
N LEU A 133 -78.41 -6.82 -12.99
CA LEU A 133 -78.87 -8.20 -12.84
C LEU A 133 -80.11 -8.30 -11.94
N LEU A 134 -80.13 -7.57 -10.83
CA LEU A 134 -81.28 -7.50 -9.92
C LEU A 134 -82.50 -6.87 -10.61
N ARG A 135 -82.30 -5.85 -11.43
CA ARG A 135 -83.38 -5.25 -12.24
C ARG A 135 -83.90 -6.19 -13.32
N GLN A 136 -83.07 -7.03 -13.94
CA GLN A 136 -83.58 -8.00 -14.91
C GLN A 136 -84.35 -9.16 -14.26
N GLN A 137 -84.09 -9.49 -12.99
CA GLN A 137 -84.85 -10.48 -12.24
C GLN A 137 -86.21 -9.96 -11.74
N SER A 138 -86.34 -8.67 -11.40
CA SER A 138 -87.62 -8.10 -10.92
C SER A 138 -88.69 -7.91 -12.02
N TRP A 139 -88.34 -8.12 -13.29
CA TRP A 139 -89.28 -8.11 -14.43
C TRP A 139 -89.74 -9.51 -14.85
N ARG A 140 -89.32 -10.56 -14.12
CA ARG A 140 -89.67 -11.97 -14.40
C ARG A 140 -90.59 -12.61 -13.34
N SER A 141 -91.17 -11.80 -12.48
CA SER A 141 -92.15 -12.16 -11.44
C SER A 141 -93.37 -11.27 -11.58
#